data_AF-A0A417V5C6-F1
#
_entry.id   AF-A0A417V5C6-F1
#
_cell.length_a   1.000
_cell.length_b   1.000
_cell.length_c   1.000
_cell.angle_alpha   90.00
_cell.angle_beta   90.00
_cell.angle_gamma   90.00
#
_symmetry.space_group_name_H-M   'P 1'
#
loop_
_entity.id
_entity.type
_entity.pdbx_description
1 polymer ?
#
loop_
_entity_poly.entity_id
_entity_poly.type
_entity_poly.pdbx_seq_one_letter_code
_entity_poly.pdbx_strand_id
1 'polypeptide(L)' 'MEYQKPVMKMGELIKMGFPRSFLDEAYRERGQDFAQKGPKSNSPIFFDTERFEKWRIRKLANENQAMQRGGF' A
#
# COMPACT_ATOMS: atom_id res chain seq x y z
N MET A 1 -1.73 -2.20 12.11
CA MET A 1 -1.13 -3.53 11.82
C MET A 1 0.31 -3.53 12.31
N GLU A 2 0.84 -4.66 12.79
CA GLU A 2 2.26 -4.74 13.18
C GLU A 2 3.09 -5.26 12.00
N TYR A 3 4.04 -4.46 11.54
CA TYR A 3 4.98 -4.82 10.49
C TYR A 3 6.33 -5.17 11.13
N GLN A 4 6.99 -6.22 10.63
CA GLN A 4 8.24 -6.70 11.22
C GLN A 4 9.43 -5.76 10.96
N LYS A 5 9.35 -4.92 9.93
CA LYS A 5 10.44 -4.04 9.49
C LYS A 5 9.88 -2.69 9.04
N PRO A 6 10.64 -1.58 9.18
CA PRO A 6 10.25 -0.27 8.66
C PRO A 6 10.09 -0.23 7.14
N VAL A 7 10.87 -1.06 6.44
CA VAL A 7 10.80 -1.21 4.99
C VAL A 7 10.66 -2.69 4.66
N MET A 8 9.63 -3.04 3.91
CA MET A 8 9.35 -4.41 3.49
C MET A 8 9.25 -4.52 1.98
N LYS A 9 9.69 -5.66 1.43
CA LYS A 9 9.50 -5.95 0.02
C LYS A 9 8.04 -6.32 -0.22
N MET A 10 7.55 -6.04 -1.42
CA MET A 10 6.22 -6.46 -1.87
C MET A 10 5.97 -7.97 -1.63
N GLY A 11 6.98 -8.81 -1.87
CA GLY A 11 6.90 -10.24 -1.61
C GLY A 11 6.74 -10.61 -0.13
N GLU A 12 7.27 -9.80 0.80
CA GLU A 12 7.07 -10.00 2.23
C GLU A 12 5.65 -9.59 2.65
N LEU A 13 5.13 -8.48 2.11
CA LEU A 13 3.75 -8.05 2.35
C LEU A 13 2.73 -9.07 1.80
N ILE A 14 3.00 -9.67 0.63
CA ILE A 14 2.15 -10.73 0.08
C ILE A 14 2.10 -11.93 1.04
N LYS A 15 3.24 -12.32 1.61
CA LYS A 15 3.30 -13.41 2.61
C LYS A 15 2.58 -13.06 3.91
N MET A 16 2.45 -11.78 4.25
CA MET A 16 1.63 -11.32 5.38
C MET A 16 0.13 -11.35 5.10
N GLY A 17 -0.29 -11.67 3.86
CA GLY A 17 -1.70 -11.77 3.47
C GLY A 17 -2.21 -10.60 2.64
N PHE A 18 -1.34 -9.66 2.23
CA PHE A 18 -1.76 -8.60 1.32
C PHE A 18 -1.92 -9.11 -0.11
N PRO A 19 -3.05 -8.84 -0.78
CA PRO A 19 -3.22 -9.19 -2.18
C PRO A 19 -2.19 -8.47 -3.05
N ARG A 20 -1.61 -9.18 -4.02
CA ARG A 20 -0.67 -8.58 -4.98
C ARG A 20 -1.27 -7.39 -5.73
N SER A 21 -2.51 -7.54 -6.20
CA SER A 21 -3.26 -6.49 -6.89
C SER A 21 -3.40 -5.22 -6.06
N PHE A 22 -3.67 -5.36 -4.75
CA PHE A 22 -3.78 -4.23 -3.83
C PHE A 22 -2.47 -3.46 -3.70
N LEU A 23 -1.34 -4.19 -3.60
CA LEU A 23 -0.01 -3.57 -3.53
C LEU A 23 0.38 -2.92 -4.86
N ASP A 24 0.04 -3.53 -6.00
CA ASP A 24 0.28 -2.92 -7.32
C ASP A 24 -0.56 -1.64 -7.51
N GLU A 25 -1.81 -1.61 -7.02
CA GLU A 25 -2.65 -0.42 -7.04
C GLU A 25 -2.06 0.70 -6.17
N ALA A 26 -1.65 0.36 -4.94
CA ALA A 26 -1.00 1.30 -4.03
C ALA A 26 0.28 1.90 -4.64
N TYR A 27 1.09 1.07 -5.32
CA TYR A 27 2.29 1.50 -6.01
C TYR A 27 2.01 2.43 -7.21
N ARG A 28 0.88 2.21 -7.90
CA ARG A 28 0.45 3.03 -9.05
C ARG A 28 -0.28 4.30 -8.65
N GLU A 29 -0.63 4.48 -7.38
CA GLU A 29 -1.34 5.67 -6.93
C GLU A 29 -0.50 6.92 -7.18
N ARG A 30 -1.14 7.91 -7.82
CA ARG A 30 -0.46 9.15 -8.18
C ARG A 30 -0.12 9.94 -6.91
N GLY A 31 1.15 10.29 -6.76
CA GLY A 31 1.62 11.10 -5.63
C GLY A 31 1.89 10.30 -4.35
N GLN A 32 1.84 8.96 -4.41
CA GLN A 32 2.32 8.13 -3.31
C GLN A 32 3.82 8.37 -3.05
N ASP A 33 4.23 8.29 -1.79
CA ASP A 33 5.59 8.52 -1.31
C ASP A 33 6.15 7.34 -0.47
N PHE A 34 5.45 6.21 -0.48
CA PHE A 34 5.70 5.07 0.40
C PHE A 34 6.18 3.82 -0.33
N ALA A 35 6.06 3.75 -1.66
CA ALA A 35 6.43 2.59 -2.46
C ALA A 35 7.43 2.97 -3.57
N GLN A 36 8.54 2.24 -3.64
CA GLN A 36 9.60 2.50 -4.62
C GLN A 36 10.12 1.20 -5.24
N LYS A 37 10.33 1.21 -6.56
CA LYS A 37 11.09 0.17 -7.24
C LYS A 37 12.59 0.38 -7.00
N GLY A 38 13.31 -0.68 -6.67
CA GLY A 38 14.76 -0.60 -6.55
C GLY A 38 15.46 -0.23 -7.88
N PRO A 39 16.75 0.14 -7.83
CA PRO A 39 17.46 0.75 -8.95
C PRO A 39 17.72 -0.19 -10.14
N LYS A 40 17.58 -1.51 -9.98
CA LYS A 40 17.80 -2.48 -11.06
C LYS A 40 16.49 -2.83 -11.76
N SER A 41 16.57 -3.20 -13.04
CA SER A 41 15.40 -3.58 -13.85
C SER A 41 14.57 -4.71 -13.21
N ASN A 42 15.22 -5.66 -12.54
CA ASN A 42 14.59 -6.79 -11.84
C ASN A 42 14.53 -6.60 -10.31
N SER A 43 14.73 -5.38 -9.82
CA SER A 43 14.62 -5.11 -8.39
C SER A 43 13.17 -5.27 -7.91
N PRO A 44 12.97 -5.79 -6.69
CA PRO A 44 11.66 -5.80 -6.07
C PRO A 44 11.19 -4.37 -5.77
N ILE A 45 9.88 -4.26 -5.53
CA ILE A 45 9.25 -3.04 -4.99
C ILE A 45 9.37 -3.09 -3.47
N PHE A 46 9.79 -1.98 -2.89
CA PHE A 46 9.91 -1.77 -1.46
C PHE A 46 8.82 -0.82 -0.99
N PHE A 47 8.30 -1.07 0.20
CA PHE A 47 7.27 -0.28 0.85
C PHE A 47 7.78 0.18 2.21
N ASP A 48 7.71 1.48 2.48
CA ASP A 48 7.77 2.04 3.82
C ASP A 48 6.46 1.67 4.54
N THR A 49 6.57 0.81 5.55
CA THR A 49 5.41 0.22 6.20
C THR A 49 4.62 1.24 7.02
N GLU A 50 5.30 2.25 7.57
CA GLU A 50 4.65 3.28 8.37
C GLU A 50 3.79 4.18 7.48
N ARG A 51 4.34 4.64 6.36
CA ARG A 51 3.60 5.47 5.40
C ARG A 51 2.52 4.68 4.67
N PHE A 52 2.81 3.44 4.31
CA PHE A 52 1.83 2.54 3.68
C PHE A 52 0.60 2.32 4.57
N GLU A 53 0.77 2.10 5.88
CA GLU A 53 -0.35 1.93 6.80
C GLU A 53 -1.17 3.23 6.93
N LYS A 54 -0.51 4.39 7.04
CA LYS A 54 -1.20 5.69 7.06
C LYS A 54 -2.04 5.90 5.80
N TRP A 55 -1.48 5.58 4.64
CA TRP A 55 -2.20 5.62 3.36
C TRP A 55 -3.38 4.65 3.34
N ARG A 56 -3.20 3.40 3.78
CA ARG A 56 -4.25 2.39 3.81
C ARG A 56 -5.43 2.81 4.68
N ILE A 57 -5.16 3.38 5.86
CA ILE A 57 -6.21 3.91 6.75
C ILE A 57 -6.97 5.06 6.08
N ARG A 58 -6.27 5.98 5.40
CA ARG A 58 -6.92 7.07 4.64
C ARG A 58 -7.77 6.54 3.50
N LYS A 59 -7.30 5.54 2.76
CA LYS A 59 -8.06 4.89 1.68
C LYS A 59 -9.35 4.28 2.20
N LEU A 60 -9.29 3.50 3.29
CA LEU A 60 -10.48 2.91 3.93
C LEU A 60 -11.46 3.99 4.42
N ALA A 61 -10.97 5.08 5.00
CA ALA A 61 -11.82 6.20 5.43
C ALA A 61 -12.52 6.85 4.23
N ASN A 62 -11.80 7.09 3.13
CA ASN A 62 -12.36 7.67 1.91
C ASN A 62 -13.39 6.74 1.26
N GLU A 63 -13.13 5.44 1.20
CA GLU A 63 -14.07 4.43 0.69
C GLU A 63 -15.36 4.41 1.52
N ASN A 64 -15.25 4.41 2.84
CA ASN A 64 -16.41 4.47 3.74
C ASN A 64 -17.20 5.79 3.57
N GLN A 65 -16.51 6.92 3.42
CA GLN A 65 -17.16 8.21 3.19
C GLN A 65 -17.86 8.29 1.82
N ALA A 66 -17.28 7.69 0.78
CA ALA A 66 -17.89 7.61 -0.54
C ALA A 66 -19.18 6.79 -0.51
N MET A 67 -19.21 5.69 0.24
CA MET A 67 -20.42 4.88 0.43
C MET A 67 -21.54 5.63 1.18
N GLN A 68 -21.19 6.42 2.20
CA GLN A 68 -22.17 7.21 2.96
C GLN A 68 -22.83 8.34 2.15
N ARG A 69 -22.16 8.85 1.12
CA ARG A 69 -22.69 9.92 0.24
C ARG A 69 -23.57 9.40 -0.91
N GLY A 70 -23.62 8.08 -1.13
CA GLY A 70 -24.43 7.43 -2.16
C GLY A 70 -25.83 7.00 -1.73
N GLY A 71 -26.25 7.34 -0.50
CA GLY A 71 -27.63 7.14 -0.05
C GLY A 71 -28.55 8.19 -0.69
N PHE A 72 -29.31 7.78 -1.69
CA PHE A 72 -30.48 8.50 -2.19
C PHE A 72 -31.62 8.48 -1.16
#